data_AF-K1S0Q9-F1
#
_entry.id   AF-K1S0Q9-F1
#
_cell.length_a   1.000
_cell.length_b   1.000
_cell.length_c   1.000
_cell.angle_alpha   90.00
_cell.angle_beta   90.00
_cell.angle_gamma   90.00
#
_symmetry.space_group_name_H-M   'P 1'
#
loop_
_entity.id
_entity.type
_entity.pdbx_description
1 polymer ?
#
loop_
_entity_poly.entity_id
_entity_poly.type
_entity_poly.pdbx_seq_one_letter_code
_entity_poly.pdbx_strand_id
1 'polypeptide(L)'
;ADIGGWTVDLMRLDNSVPNGRYLPARLELGVIRCVDEITEQVRRNTGLSVTDIQIERVLNGQSCSMDPAAKEIIVRQGRLYTEKILSAIMEAGFDLKAIPSVIMGGGASILKRHVTPQDGLCRQIYLTDVHANASGYERIVGQMCAK
;
A
#
# COMPACT_ATOMS: atom_id res chain seq x y z
N ALA A 1 -0.26 2.65 -8.45
CA ALA A 1 -0.20 1.38 -7.70
C ALA A 1 -1.44 1.30 -6.84
N ASP A 2 -2.26 0.27 -7.02
CA ASP A 2 -3.40 -0.01 -6.16
C ASP A 2 -3.01 -1.13 -5.17
N ILE A 3 -3.02 -0.82 -3.88
CA ILE A 3 -2.56 -1.70 -2.81
C ILE A 3 -3.80 -2.31 -2.14
N GLY A 4 -4.15 -3.50 -2.62
CA GLY A 4 -5.26 -4.29 -2.11
C GLY A 4 -4.85 -5.24 -0.97
N GLY A 5 -5.82 -5.98 -0.47
CA GLY A 5 -5.61 -6.99 0.57
C GLY A 5 -4.64 -8.10 0.13
N TRP A 6 -4.78 -8.58 -1.11
CA TRP A 6 -3.99 -9.69 -1.63
C TRP A 6 -2.86 -9.26 -2.58
N THR A 7 -3.13 -8.26 -3.41
CA THR A 7 -2.22 -7.88 -4.50
C THR A 7 -1.95 -6.39 -4.51
N VAL A 8 -0.83 -6.03 -5.12
CA VAL A 8 -0.53 -4.67 -5.56
C VAL A 8 -0.60 -4.64 -7.08
N ASP A 9 -1.51 -3.84 -7.62
CA ASP A 9 -1.71 -3.69 -9.06
C ASP A 9 -1.01 -2.43 -9.58
N LEU A 10 -0.16 -2.60 -10.59
CA LEU A 10 0.65 -1.55 -11.20
C LEU A 10 0.17 -1.26 -12.62
N MET A 11 -0.02 0.02 -12.91
CA MET A 11 -0.37 0.49 -14.24
C MET A 11 0.43 1.76 -14.53
N ARG A 12 1.01 1.82 -15.74
CA ARG A 12 1.68 3.01 -16.26
C ARG A 12 0.70 3.79 -17.12
N LEU A 13 0.64 5.10 -16.89
CA LEU A 13 -0.10 6.02 -17.74
C LEU A 13 0.90 6.90 -18.50
N ASP A 14 0.81 6.91 -19.81
CA ASP A 14 1.52 7.87 -20.67
C ASP A 14 0.46 8.74 -21.36
N ASN A 15 0.58 10.06 -21.21
CA ASN A 15 -0.41 11.04 -21.73
C ASN A 15 -1.86 10.71 -21.32
N SER A 16 -2.06 10.33 -20.05
CA SER A 16 -3.36 9.97 -19.47
C SER A 16 -4.00 8.71 -20.03
N VAL A 17 -3.25 7.90 -20.80
CA VAL A 17 -3.73 6.62 -21.36
C VAL A 17 -2.88 5.48 -20.80
N PRO A 18 -3.47 4.31 -20.47
CA PRO A 18 -2.69 3.13 -20.13
C PRO A 18 -1.67 2.80 -21.22
N ASN A 19 -0.40 2.70 -20.84
CA ASN A 19 0.64 2.38 -21.81
C ASN A 19 0.55 0.88 -22.18
N GLY A 20 0.08 0.60 -23.40
CA GLY A 20 -0.08 -0.77 -23.91
C GLY A 20 1.22 -1.55 -24.15
N ARG A 21 2.40 -0.91 -24.06
CA ARG A 21 3.71 -1.58 -24.10
C ARG A 21 4.16 -2.09 -22.73
N TYR A 22 3.58 -1.55 -21.65
CA TYR A 22 3.80 -2.05 -20.30
C TYR A 22 2.61 -2.90 -19.91
N LEU A 23 2.84 -4.20 -19.70
CA LEU A 23 1.82 -5.07 -19.15
C LEU A 23 1.50 -4.61 -17.72
N PRO A 24 0.22 -4.54 -17.32
CA PRO A 24 -0.15 -4.36 -15.93
C PRO A 24 0.55 -5.42 -15.08
N ALA A 25 1.35 -4.99 -14.10
CA ALA A 25 2.06 -5.91 -13.22
C ALA A 25 1.25 -6.08 -11.94
N ARG A 26 1.02 -7.33 -11.56
CA ARG A 26 0.31 -7.71 -10.32
C ARG A 26 1.30 -8.39 -9.39
N LEU A 27 1.59 -7.75 -8.27
CA LEU A 27 2.52 -8.25 -7.26
C LEU A 27 1.71 -8.92 -6.15
N GLU A 28 2.10 -10.12 -5.71
CA GLU A 28 1.52 -10.78 -4.54
C GLU A 28 2.06 -10.18 -3.22
N LEU A 29 1.94 -8.87 -3.06
CA LEU A 29 2.47 -8.12 -1.91
C LEU A 29 1.36 -7.32 -1.21
N GLY A 30 0.11 -7.82 -1.24
CA GLY A 30 -1.00 -7.16 -0.56
C GLY A 30 -0.86 -7.09 0.95
N VAL A 31 -1.74 -6.31 1.57
CA VAL A 31 -1.71 -5.99 3.01
C VAL A 31 -1.84 -7.23 3.89
N ILE A 32 -2.55 -8.27 3.47
CA ILE A 32 -2.75 -9.50 4.26
C ILE A 32 -1.40 -10.16 4.57
N ARG A 33 -0.48 -10.26 3.59
CA ARG A 33 0.87 -10.80 3.83
C ARG A 33 1.65 -9.96 4.84
N CYS A 34 1.46 -8.64 4.86
CA CYS A 34 2.08 -7.76 5.86
C CYS A 34 1.54 -8.05 7.27
N VAL A 35 0.22 -8.18 7.41
CA VAL A 35 -0.43 -8.48 8.69
C VAL A 35 -0.03 -9.86 9.22
N ASP A 36 0.05 -10.87 8.35
CA ASP A 36 0.52 -12.22 8.72
C ASP A 36 1.96 -12.19 9.22
N GLU A 37 2.86 -11.52 8.49
CA GLU A 37 4.28 -11.39 8.85
C GLU A 37 4.44 -10.61 10.17
N ILE A 38 3.65 -9.55 10.39
CA ILE A 38 3.63 -8.81 11.66
C ILE A 38 3.19 -9.72 12.81
N THR A 39 2.11 -10.48 12.63
CA THR A 39 1.55 -11.35 13.66
C THR A 39 2.59 -12.40 14.08
N GLU A 40 3.27 -13.01 13.12
CA GLU A 40 4.35 -13.96 13.38
C GLU A 40 5.51 -13.31 14.15
N GLN A 41 5.93 -12.11 13.72
CA GLN A 41 7.05 -11.40 14.34
C GLN A 41 6.75 -10.95 15.76
N VAL A 42 5.53 -10.48 16.04
CA VAL A 42 5.11 -10.14 17.40
C VAL A 42 5.11 -11.40 18.26
N ARG A 43 4.45 -12.47 17.80
CA ARG A 43 4.39 -13.74 18.55
C ARG A 43 5.77 -14.31 18.85
N ARG A 44 6.70 -14.24 17.89
CA ARG A 44 8.06 -14.77 18.05
C ARG A 44 8.91 -13.99 19.05
N ASN A 45 8.76 -12.67 19.12
CA ASN A 45 9.61 -11.81 19.95
C ASN A 45 9.03 -11.52 21.34
N THR A 46 7.70 -11.53 21.48
CA THR A 46 7.03 -11.18 22.76
C THR A 46 6.17 -12.30 23.33
N GLY A 47 5.87 -13.35 22.55
CA GLY A 47 4.92 -14.40 22.94
C GLY A 47 3.45 -13.96 22.90
N LEU A 48 3.16 -12.71 22.54
CA LEU A 48 1.80 -12.16 22.52
C LEU A 48 1.07 -12.52 21.23
N SER A 49 -0.24 -12.70 21.34
CA SER A 49 -1.15 -12.73 20.18
C SER A 49 -1.78 -11.35 20.03
N VAL A 50 -1.73 -10.79 18.82
CA VAL A 50 -2.33 -9.50 18.46
C VAL A 50 -3.39 -9.71 17.40
N THR A 51 -4.42 -8.87 17.38
CA THR A 51 -5.46 -8.92 16.36
C THR A 51 -5.12 -8.04 15.16
N ASP A 52 -5.66 -8.38 14.00
CA ASP A 52 -5.49 -7.60 12.76
C ASP A 52 -5.90 -6.12 12.97
N ILE A 53 -6.97 -5.89 13.73
CA ILE A 53 -7.43 -4.54 14.06
C ILE A 53 -6.38 -3.78 14.89
N GLN A 54 -5.71 -4.42 15.84
CA GLN A 54 -4.64 -3.78 16.62
C GLN A 54 -3.44 -3.43 15.72
N ILE A 55 -3.07 -4.35 14.82
CA ILE A 55 -2.00 -4.13 13.85
C ILE A 55 -2.33 -2.95 12.94
N GLU A 56 -3.49 -2.96 12.30
CA GLU A 56 -3.94 -1.89 11.41
C GLU A 56 -3.98 -0.54 12.10
N ARG A 57 -4.47 -0.48 13.34
CA ARG A 57 -4.48 0.77 14.12
C ARG A 57 -3.08 1.32 14.32
N VAL A 58 -2.13 0.47 14.72
CA VAL A 58 -0.74 0.89 14.94
C VAL A 58 -0.07 1.31 13.64
N LEU A 59 -0.25 0.55 12.55
CA LEU A 59 0.28 0.89 11.22
C LEU A 59 -0.26 2.22 10.70
N ASN A 60 -1.52 2.53 10.99
CA ASN A 60 -2.12 3.83 10.65
C ASN A 60 -1.77 4.95 11.65
N GLY A 61 -0.96 4.66 12.67
CA GLY A 61 -0.54 5.63 13.69
C GLY A 61 -1.60 5.98 14.73
N GLN A 62 -2.68 5.19 14.82
CA GLN A 62 -3.73 5.38 15.81
C GLN A 62 -3.29 4.88 17.19
N SER A 63 -3.88 5.43 18.25
CA SER A 63 -3.64 4.95 19.60
C SER A 63 -4.20 3.52 19.76
N CYS A 64 -3.36 2.64 20.29
CA CYS A 64 -3.70 1.27 20.67
C CYS A 64 -3.01 0.95 21.99
N SER A 65 -3.79 0.54 22.99
CA SER A 65 -3.27 0.07 24.28
C SER A 65 -2.73 -1.33 24.09
N MET A 66 -1.41 -1.47 24.10
CA MET A 66 -0.72 -2.75 23.97
C MET A 66 0.70 -2.64 24.52
N ASP A 67 1.35 -3.79 24.66
CA ASP A 67 2.75 -3.86 25.06
C ASP A 67 3.65 -2.98 24.16
N PRO A 68 4.55 -2.14 24.74
CA PRO A 68 5.41 -1.26 23.96
C PRO A 68 6.32 -1.98 22.97
N ALA A 69 6.86 -3.15 23.33
CA ALA A 69 7.73 -3.92 22.44
C ALA A 69 6.95 -4.50 21.26
N ALA A 70 5.73 -4.99 21.49
CA ALA A 70 4.84 -5.40 20.41
C ALA A 70 4.52 -4.23 19.45
N LYS A 71 4.24 -3.04 19.99
CA LYS A 71 3.99 -1.84 19.19
C LYS A 71 5.19 -1.45 18.34
N GLU A 72 6.40 -1.50 18.89
CA GLU A 72 7.64 -1.20 18.17
C GLU A 72 7.87 -2.18 17.00
N ILE A 73 7.62 -3.48 17.22
CA ILE A 73 7.73 -4.50 16.17
C ILE A 73 6.76 -4.18 15.03
N ILE A 74 5.50 -3.84 15.32
CA ILE A 74 4.49 -3.52 14.30
C ILE A 74 4.95 -2.32 13.44
N VAL A 75 5.43 -1.24 14.08
CA VAL A 75 5.91 -0.05 13.35
C VAL A 75 7.13 -0.39 12.48
N ARG A 76 8.08 -1.16 13.02
CA ARG A 76 9.26 -1.60 12.26
C ARG A 76 8.87 -2.43 11.04
N GLN A 77 7.94 -3.38 11.22
CA GLN A 77 7.46 -4.21 10.12
C GLN A 77 6.66 -3.42 9.08
N GLY A 78 5.88 -2.40 9.49
CA GLY A 78 5.23 -1.48 8.56
C GLY A 78 6.22 -0.74 7.65
N ARG A 79 7.38 -0.36 8.20
CA ARG A 79 8.48 0.22 7.42
C ARG A 79 9.09 -0.77 6.45
N LEU A 80 9.41 -1.99 6.90
CA LEU A 80 9.97 -3.05 6.04
C LEU A 80 9.01 -3.41 4.89
N TYR A 81 7.70 -3.49 5.17
CA TYR A 81 6.68 -3.71 4.16
C TYR A 81 6.66 -2.61 3.09
N THR A 82 6.79 -1.35 3.52
CA THR A 82 6.87 -0.21 2.60
C THR A 82 8.10 -0.29 1.71
N GLU A 83 9.28 -0.58 2.28
CA GLU A 83 10.52 -0.76 1.53
C GLU A 83 10.43 -1.92 0.52
N LYS A 84 9.81 -3.04 0.92
CA LYS A 84 9.57 -4.20 0.06
C LYS A 84 8.67 -3.87 -1.13
N ILE A 85 7.59 -3.11 -0.91
CA ILE A 85 6.73 -2.66 -2.01
C ILE A 85 7.46 -1.71 -2.95
N LEU A 86 8.14 -0.70 -2.41
CA LEU A 86 8.87 0.26 -3.24
C LEU A 86 9.93 -0.45 -4.10
N SER A 87 10.66 -1.39 -3.51
CA SER A 87 11.66 -2.19 -4.21
C SER A 87 11.02 -3.04 -5.31
N ALA A 88 9.96 -3.78 -5.01
CA ALA A 88 9.27 -4.60 -5.99
C ALA A 88 8.66 -3.79 -7.14
N ILE A 89 8.18 -2.57 -6.88
CA ILE A 89 7.69 -1.66 -7.93
C ILE A 89 8.85 -1.21 -8.84
N MET A 90 9.99 -0.82 -8.26
CA MET A 90 11.17 -0.45 -9.04
C MET A 90 11.71 -1.63 -9.86
N GLU A 91 11.74 -2.83 -9.29
CA GLU A 91 12.12 -4.08 -9.97
C GLU A 91 11.18 -4.43 -11.13
N ALA A 92 9.89 -4.13 -11.00
CA ALA A 92 8.92 -4.26 -12.08
C ALA A 92 9.10 -3.22 -13.21
N GLY A 93 10.12 -2.36 -13.13
CA GLY A 93 10.47 -1.37 -14.16
C GLY A 93 9.75 -0.03 -14.00
N PHE A 94 9.14 0.23 -12.84
CA PHE A 94 8.51 1.50 -12.52
C PHE A 94 9.42 2.35 -11.64
N ASP A 95 10.14 3.28 -12.25
CA ASP A 95 11.05 4.18 -11.52
C ASP A 95 10.27 5.29 -10.79
N LEU A 96 9.89 5.01 -9.53
CA LEU A 96 9.20 5.94 -8.64
C LEU A 96 10.05 7.15 -8.23
N LYS A 97 11.37 7.09 -8.45
CA LYS A 97 12.29 8.21 -8.18
C LYS A 97 12.37 9.18 -9.36
N ALA A 98 12.00 8.73 -10.55
CA ALA A 98 11.98 9.55 -11.75
C ALA A 98 10.57 10.03 -12.16
N ILE A 99 9.52 9.28 -11.81
CA ILE A 99 8.16 9.51 -12.34
C ILE A 99 7.17 9.74 -11.19
N PRO A 100 6.24 10.71 -11.31
CA PRO A 100 5.17 10.88 -10.33
C PRO A 100 4.28 9.62 -10.26
N SER A 101 3.87 9.26 -9.05
CA SER A 101 3.05 8.07 -8.81
C SER A 101 1.77 8.39 -8.05
N VAL A 102 0.70 7.68 -8.41
CA VAL A 102 -0.54 7.63 -7.63
C VAL A 102 -0.56 6.29 -6.90
N ILE A 103 -0.63 6.35 -5.58
CA ILE A 103 -0.76 5.19 -4.69
C ILE A 103 -2.18 5.19 -4.15
N MET A 104 -2.91 4.10 -4.34
CA MET A 104 -4.33 4.01 -3.98
C MET A 104 -4.67 2.66 -3.35
N GLY A 105 -5.91 2.52 -2.90
CA GLY A 105 -6.41 1.31 -2.24
C GLY A 105 -6.27 1.36 -0.72
N GLY A 106 -6.79 0.32 -0.05
CA GLY A 106 -6.81 0.24 1.41
C GLY A 106 -5.42 0.25 2.06
N GLY A 107 -4.41 -0.30 1.38
CA GLY A 107 -3.02 -0.28 1.87
C GLY A 107 -2.27 1.02 1.62
N ALA A 108 -2.85 2.00 0.89
CA ALA A 108 -2.18 3.25 0.58
C ALA A 108 -1.89 4.10 1.82
N SER A 109 -2.72 4.01 2.86
CA SER A 109 -2.51 4.74 4.12
C SER A 109 -1.27 4.25 4.86
N ILE A 110 -0.98 2.94 4.80
CA ILE A 110 0.21 2.34 5.41
C ILE A 110 1.47 2.90 4.75
N LEU A 111 1.53 2.91 3.41
CA LEU A 111 2.67 3.48 2.69
C LEU A 111 2.82 4.97 2.97
N LYS A 112 1.73 5.73 2.92
CA LYS A 112 1.75 7.18 3.22
C LYS A 112 2.37 7.48 4.59
N ARG A 113 2.16 6.60 5.56
CA ARG A 113 2.65 6.78 6.93
C ARG A 113 4.13 6.41 7.09
N HIS A 114 4.59 5.40 6.36
CA HIS A 114 5.92 4.79 6.56
C HIS A 114 6.95 5.18 5.50
N VAL A 115 6.53 5.84 4.41
CA VAL A 115 7.46 6.49 3.47
C VAL A 115 8.19 7.63 4.17
N THR A 116 9.49 7.75 3.91
CA THR A 116 10.36 8.80 4.44
C THR A 116 11.05 9.54 3.30
N PRO A 117 11.61 10.73 3.55
CA PRO A 117 12.39 11.45 2.54
C PRO A 117 13.59 10.66 1.98
N GLN A 118 14.12 9.69 2.75
CA GLN A 118 15.25 8.85 2.35
C GLN A 118 14.90 7.90 1.19
N ASP A 119 13.61 7.61 0.98
CA ASP A 119 13.15 6.77 -0.13
C ASP A 119 13.37 7.44 -1.50
N GLY A 120 13.60 8.76 -1.54
CA GLY A 120 13.99 9.49 -2.74
C GLY A 120 12.95 9.50 -3.86
N LEU A 121 11.67 9.38 -3.50
CA LEU A 121 10.55 9.28 -4.44
C LEU A 121 10.21 10.67 -5.03
N CYS A 122 10.00 10.75 -6.35
CA CYS A 122 9.82 12.01 -7.09
C CYS A 122 8.60 12.81 -6.60
N ARG A 123 7.41 12.23 -6.73
CA ARG A 123 6.15 12.82 -6.28
C ARG A 123 5.13 11.72 -6.08
N GLN A 124 4.45 11.74 -4.94
CA GLN A 124 3.45 10.74 -4.58
C GLN A 124 2.12 11.40 -4.27
N ILE A 125 1.06 10.87 -4.86
CA ILE A 125 -0.32 11.23 -4.57
C ILE A 125 -0.98 10.01 -3.96
N TYR A 126 -1.54 10.16 -2.76
CA TYR A 126 -2.20 9.07 -2.05
C TYR A 126 -3.71 9.21 -2.11
N LEU A 127 -4.38 8.24 -2.71
CA LEU A 127 -5.83 8.09 -2.70
C LEU A 127 -6.21 6.97 -1.73
N THR A 128 -6.39 7.34 -0.46
CA THR A 128 -6.67 6.37 0.62
C THR A 128 -8.14 5.97 0.71
N ASP A 129 -9.00 6.49 -0.17
CA ASP A 129 -10.40 6.05 -0.26
C ASP A 129 -10.48 4.68 -0.92
N VAL A 130 -10.96 3.69 -0.16
CA VAL A 130 -11.13 2.31 -0.62
C VAL A 130 -12.14 2.20 -1.78
N HIS A 131 -13.02 3.19 -1.95
CA HIS A 131 -14.01 3.21 -3.01
C HIS A 131 -13.53 3.87 -4.30
N ALA A 132 -12.28 4.35 -4.37
CA ALA A 132 -11.79 5.11 -5.53
C ALA A 132 -12.02 4.40 -6.87
N ASN A 133 -11.80 3.08 -6.94
CA ASN A 133 -12.10 2.29 -8.14
C ASN A 133 -13.61 2.23 -8.44
N ALA A 134 -14.43 1.98 -7.42
CA ALA A 134 -15.89 1.89 -7.56
C ALA A 134 -16.50 3.22 -8.02
N SER A 135 -16.10 4.34 -7.40
CA SER A 135 -16.51 5.68 -7.81
C SER A 135 -16.04 6.02 -9.23
N GLY A 136 -14.87 5.52 -9.64
CA GLY A 136 -14.40 5.62 -11.02
C GLY A 136 -15.34 4.92 -12.01
N TYR A 137 -15.71 3.67 -11.73
CA TYR A 137 -16.65 2.91 -12.56
C TYR A 137 -18.05 3.55 -12.60
N GLU A 138 -18.57 3.99 -11.46
CA GLU A 138 -19.86 4.67 -11.38
C GLU A 138 -19.90 5.91 -12.29
N ARG A 139 -18.84 6.72 -12.26
CA ARG A 139 -18.74 7.91 -13.10
C ARG A 139 -18.67 7.59 -14.59
N ILE A 140 -17.96 6.51 -14.96
CA ILE A 140 -17.90 6.04 -16.35
C ILE A 140 -19.29 5.60 -16.82
N VAL A 141 -19.99 4.79 -16.02
CA VAL A 141 -21.34 4.33 -16.36
C VAL A 141 -22.32 5.50 -16.46
N GLY A 142 -22.27 6.45 -15.51
CA GLY A 142 -23.10 7.66 -15.56
C GLY A 142 -22.91 8.48 -16.83
N GLN A 143 -21.67 8.57 -17.34
CA GLN A 143 -21.38 9.23 -18.62
C GLN A 143 -21.86 8.46 -19.84
N MET A 144 -21.91 7.12 -19.77
CA MET A 144 -22.46 6.28 -20.83
C MET A 144 -23.99 6.37 -20.89
N CYS A 145 -24.66 6.44 -19.75
CA CYS A 145 -26.12 6.56 -19.65
C CYS A 145 -26.65 7.99 -19.93
N ALA A 146 -25.79 9.00 -19.83
CA ALA A 146 -26.14 10.40 -20.16
C ALA A 146 -26.01 10.73 -21.66
N LYS A 147 -25.66 9.74 -22.50
CA LYS A 147 -25.69 9.81 -23.97
C LYS A 147 -26.91 9.09 -24.51
#